data_AF-A0A392P5L1-F1
#
_entry.id   AF-A0A392P5L1-F1
#
_cell.length_a   1.000
_cell.length_b   1.000
_cell.length_c   1.000
_cell.angle_alpha   90.00
_cell.angle_beta   90.00
_cell.angle_gamma   90.00
#
_symmetry.space_group_name_H-M   'P 1'
#
loop_
_entity.id
_entity.type
_entity.pdbx_description
1 polymer ?
#
loop_
_entity_poly.entity_id
_entity_poly.type
_entity_poly.pdbx_seq_one_letter_code
_entity_poly.pdbx_strand_id
1 'polypeptide(L)'
;MERWPECIVWGLDRSLSDNCPIMLINKVMDWGHKPFKMLKCWRDVEGYQDFVRDKWKEIKVEGWGGYVLKEKFKAIKKELKEWHKNHCSNLDERILKTKEKLNSLDLKCQEAEINESDIQERAEMMEEFFKLSDLNCSIKWKKARMHRLKEGDANTRFFHNCVNNRRRTNTIHCIEKKDALIEDMKEIKE
;
A
#
# COMPACT_ATOMS: atom_id res chain seq x y z
N MET A 1 -23.07 31.90 2.99
CA MET A 1 -22.93 30.43 2.84
C MET A 1 -22.98 29.98 1.38
N GLU A 2 -22.70 30.85 0.40
CA GLU A 2 -22.83 30.51 -1.04
C GLU A 2 -21.50 30.13 -1.74
N ARG A 3 -20.39 30.03 -1.01
CA ARG A 3 -19.07 29.97 -1.64
C ARG A 3 -18.59 28.56 -2.02
N TRP A 4 -19.28 27.50 -1.60
CA TRP A 4 -18.88 26.09 -1.81
C TRP A 4 -20.08 25.12 -1.87
N PRO A 5 -20.90 25.16 -2.95
CA PRO A 5 -22.13 24.37 -3.03
C PRO A 5 -21.92 22.84 -3.07
N GLU A 6 -20.70 22.36 -3.35
CA GLU A 6 -20.36 20.94 -3.46
C GLU A 6 -19.60 20.36 -2.23
N CYS A 7 -19.49 21.14 -1.14
CA CYS A 7 -18.81 20.67 0.08
C CYS A 7 -19.80 19.98 1.04
N ILE A 8 -19.57 18.71 1.32
CA ILE A 8 -20.33 17.97 2.34
C ILE A 8 -19.46 17.83 3.59
N VAL A 9 -19.99 18.28 4.73
CA VAL A 9 -19.32 18.18 6.03
C VAL A 9 -20.00 17.07 6.83
N TRP A 10 -19.22 16.10 7.30
CA TRP A 10 -19.66 15.02 8.18
C TRP A 10 -18.93 15.10 9.52
N GLY A 11 -19.68 15.11 10.62
CA GLY A 11 -19.11 14.84 11.94
C GLY A 11 -18.93 13.33 12.11
N LEU A 12 -17.69 12.87 12.32
CA LEU A 12 -17.42 11.46 12.60
C LEU A 12 -17.62 11.16 14.08
N ASP A 13 -17.96 9.91 14.40
CA ASP A 13 -18.18 9.49 15.78
C ASP A 13 -16.98 9.78 16.67
N ARG A 14 -17.28 10.25 17.89
CA ARG A 14 -16.28 10.38 18.94
C ARG A 14 -15.84 8.98 19.34
N SER A 15 -14.63 8.61 18.92
CA SER A 15 -13.94 7.43 19.43
C SER A 15 -13.37 7.72 20.84
N LEU A 16 -12.27 7.07 21.25
CA LEU A 16 -11.65 7.24 22.58
C LEU A 16 -11.00 8.63 22.82
N SER A 17 -11.16 9.59 21.90
CA SER A 17 -10.72 10.98 22.04
C SER A 17 -11.94 11.88 22.20
N ASP A 18 -11.81 12.87 23.07
CA ASP A 18 -12.74 13.98 23.28
C ASP A 18 -12.94 14.89 22.05
N ASN A 19 -12.10 14.74 21.02
CA ASN A 19 -12.23 15.45 19.76
C ASN A 19 -13.16 14.71 18.78
N CYS A 20 -14.18 15.43 18.28
CA CYS A 20 -15.03 15.00 17.17
C CYS A 20 -14.36 15.38 15.83
N PRO A 21 -13.83 14.42 15.04
CA PRO A 21 -13.19 14.75 13.78
C PRO A 21 -14.24 15.20 12.77
N ILE A 22 -14.03 16.37 12.16
CA ILE A 22 -14.88 16.87 11.08
C ILE A 22 -14.26 16.45 9.75
N MET A 23 -15.00 15.66 8.97
CA MET A 23 -14.61 15.24 7.63
C MET A 23 -15.28 16.14 6.59
N LEU A 24 -14.47 16.98 5.95
CA LEU A 24 -14.88 17.76 4.80
C LEU A 24 -14.61 16.97 3.52
N ILE A 25 -15.66 16.58 2.81
CA ILE A 25 -15.57 16.01 1.47
C ILE A 25 -15.84 17.13 0.48
N ASN A 26 -14.82 17.48 -0.29
CA ASN A 26 -14.94 18.33 -1.46
C ASN A 26 -14.57 17.47 -2.69
N LYS A 27 -15.46 17.47 -3.70
CA LYS A 27 -15.41 16.80 -5.01
C LYS A 27 -14.26 15.79 -5.20
N VAL A 28 -14.58 14.50 -5.35
CA VAL A 28 -13.59 13.46 -5.67
C VAL A 28 -12.97 13.74 -7.04
N MET A 29 -11.77 14.30 -7.06
CA MET A 29 -11.03 14.55 -8.30
C MET A 29 -10.37 13.26 -8.81
N ASP A 30 -10.96 12.64 -9.83
CA ASP A 30 -10.42 11.45 -10.49
C ASP A 30 -9.48 11.81 -11.66
N TRP A 31 -8.20 12.02 -11.33
CA TRP A 31 -7.11 12.30 -12.29
C TRP A 31 -6.82 11.15 -13.28
N GLY A 32 -7.72 10.17 -13.38
CA GLY A 32 -7.56 8.99 -14.18
C GLY A 32 -6.69 7.96 -13.47
N HIS A 33 -6.33 6.93 -14.22
CA HIS A 33 -5.64 5.77 -13.67
C HIS A 33 -4.27 6.18 -13.13
N LYS A 34 -4.13 6.17 -11.80
CA LYS A 34 -2.84 6.42 -11.14
C LYS A 34 -1.76 5.55 -11.79
N PRO A 35 -0.66 6.14 -12.29
CA PRO A 35 0.39 5.37 -12.92
C PRO A 35 0.95 4.41 -11.90
N PHE A 36 0.86 3.13 -12.23
CA PHE A 36 1.42 2.08 -11.41
C PHE A 36 2.92 2.26 -11.27
N LYS A 37 3.36 2.33 -10.02
CA LYS A 37 4.78 2.34 -9.66
C LYS A 37 5.10 0.98 -9.09
N MET A 38 6.01 0.26 -9.74
CA MET A 38 6.59 -0.94 -9.16
C MET A 38 7.20 -0.56 -7.81
N LEU A 39 6.77 -1.21 -6.74
CA LEU A 39 7.38 -0.96 -5.44
C LEU A 39 8.68 -1.76 -5.38
N LYS A 40 9.79 -1.08 -5.09
CA LYS A 40 11.11 -1.71 -5.00
C LYS A 40 11.16 -2.87 -4.00
N CYS A 41 10.30 -2.84 -2.98
CA CYS A 41 10.21 -3.87 -1.93
C CYS A 41 9.63 -5.20 -2.43
N TRP A 42 9.08 -5.28 -3.64
CA TRP A 42 8.60 -6.57 -4.18
C TRP A 42 9.74 -7.55 -4.43
N ARG A 43 10.94 -7.04 -4.72
CA ARG A 43 12.14 -7.87 -4.84
C ARG A 43 12.45 -8.65 -3.55
N ASP A 44 12.07 -8.09 -2.41
CA ASP A 44 12.36 -8.64 -1.09
C ASP A 44 11.30 -9.66 -0.65
N VAL A 45 10.25 -9.86 -1.44
CA VAL A 45 9.23 -10.87 -1.17
C VAL A 45 9.67 -12.21 -1.77
N GLU A 46 9.55 -13.25 -0.98
CA GLU A 46 9.84 -14.62 -1.39
C GLU A 46 9.03 -15.03 -2.63
N GLY A 47 9.69 -15.71 -3.58
CA GLY A 47 9.08 -16.12 -4.85
C GLY A 47 8.96 -15.02 -5.91
N TYR A 48 9.28 -13.75 -5.62
CA TYR A 48 9.19 -12.68 -6.63
C TYR A 48 10.11 -12.92 -7.84
N GLN A 49 11.35 -13.35 -7.61
CA GLN A 49 12.33 -13.58 -8.67
C GLN A 49 11.91 -14.73 -9.59
N ASP A 50 11.43 -15.82 -9.00
CA ASP A 50 10.89 -16.98 -9.73
C ASP A 50 9.67 -16.58 -10.55
N PHE A 51 8.70 -15.90 -9.93
CA PHE A 51 7.51 -15.41 -10.60
C PHE A 51 7.83 -14.53 -11.82
N VAL A 52 8.72 -13.54 -11.66
CA VAL A 52 9.13 -12.64 -12.75
C VAL A 52 9.82 -13.41 -13.86
N ARG A 53 10.73 -14.31 -13.52
CA ARG A 53 11.47 -15.13 -14.49
C ARG A 53 10.55 -16.03 -15.30
N ASP A 54 9.62 -16.72 -14.64
CA ASP A 54 8.75 -17.69 -15.27
C ASP A 54 7.73 -16.98 -16.16
N LYS A 55 7.08 -15.93 -15.65
CA LYS A 55 6.16 -15.10 -16.45
C LYS A 55 6.85 -14.44 -17.63
N TRP A 56 8.10 -13.97 -17.48
CA TRP A 56 8.84 -13.36 -18.58
C TRP A 56 9.14 -14.34 -19.73
N LYS A 57 9.40 -15.61 -19.40
CA LYS A 57 9.59 -16.69 -20.37
C LYS A 57 8.27 -17.10 -21.05
N GLU A 58 7.17 -17.12 -20.31
CA GLU A 58 5.83 -17.45 -20.83
C GLU A 58 5.31 -16.40 -21.82
N ILE A 59 5.62 -15.12 -21.61
CA ILE A 59 5.16 -14.04 -22.50
C ILE A 59 5.87 -14.14 -23.85
N LYS A 60 5.13 -14.62 -24.86
CA LYS A 60 5.53 -14.64 -26.27
C LYS A 60 4.89 -13.46 -27.00
N VAL A 61 5.73 -12.61 -27.58
CA VAL A 61 5.30 -11.48 -28.42
C VAL A 61 6.21 -11.47 -29.63
N GLU A 62 5.60 -11.33 -30.80
CA GLU A 62 6.29 -11.26 -32.09
C GLU A 62 6.25 -9.83 -32.66
N GLY A 63 7.21 -9.51 -33.52
CA GLY A 63 7.34 -8.19 -34.16
C GLY A 63 8.73 -7.59 -33.98
N TRP A 64 8.84 -6.29 -34.28
CA TRP A 64 10.11 -5.57 -34.12
C TRP A 64 10.52 -5.43 -32.64
N GLY A 65 11.82 -5.43 -32.37
CA GLY A 65 12.37 -5.52 -31.01
C GLY A 65 11.81 -4.50 -30.01
N GLY A 66 11.61 -3.24 -30.43
CA GLY A 66 11.00 -2.22 -29.58
C GLY A 66 9.52 -2.49 -29.24
N TYR A 67 8.77 -3.05 -30.18
CA TYR A 67 7.38 -3.45 -29.97
C TYR A 67 7.30 -4.66 -29.02
N VAL A 68 8.13 -5.68 -29.25
CA VAL A 68 8.24 -6.85 -28.38
C VAL A 68 8.55 -6.44 -26.94
N LEU A 69 9.52 -5.55 -26.75
CA LEU A 69 9.92 -5.09 -25.44
C LEU A 69 8.79 -4.30 -24.73
N LYS A 70 8.14 -3.39 -25.45
CA LYS A 70 7.01 -2.60 -24.92
C LYS A 70 5.86 -3.49 -24.45
N GLU A 71 5.43 -4.44 -25.28
CA GLU A 71 4.30 -5.32 -24.95
C GLU A 71 4.68 -6.33 -23.86
N LYS A 72 5.93 -6.83 -23.83
CA LYS A 72 6.43 -7.63 -22.70
C LYS A 72 6.39 -6.88 -21.38
N PHE A 73 6.83 -5.61 -21.35
CA PHE A 73 6.74 -4.79 -20.14
C PHE A 73 5.29 -4.50 -19.74
N LYS A 74 4.41 -4.30 -20.71
CA LYS A 74 2.98 -4.08 -20.44
C LYS A 74 2.32 -5.34 -19.86
N ALA A 75 2.63 -6.51 -20.39
CA ALA A 75 2.14 -7.79 -19.92
C ALA A 75 2.66 -8.08 -18.50
N ILE A 76 3.98 -8.02 -18.26
CA ILE A 76 4.53 -8.30 -16.93
C ILE A 76 4.02 -7.32 -15.87
N LYS A 77 3.78 -6.05 -16.25
CA LYS A 77 3.18 -5.05 -15.35
C LYS A 77 1.78 -5.47 -14.90
N LYS A 78 0.99 -6.11 -15.76
CA LYS A 78 -0.35 -6.62 -15.41
C LYS A 78 -0.23 -7.78 -14.42
N GLU A 79 0.60 -8.76 -14.73
CA GLU A 79 0.86 -9.93 -13.87
C GLU A 79 1.36 -9.52 -12.48
N LEU A 80 2.29 -8.57 -12.43
CA LEU A 80 2.82 -8.04 -11.17
C LEU A 80 1.78 -7.31 -10.31
N LYS A 81 0.79 -6.65 -10.93
CA LYS A 81 -0.31 -6.02 -10.17
C LYS A 81 -1.16 -7.07 -9.47
N GLU A 82 -1.47 -8.14 -10.19
CA GLU A 82 -2.28 -9.24 -9.67
C GLU A 82 -1.52 -10.02 -8.60
N TRP A 83 -0.25 -10.31 -8.84
CA TRP A 83 0.65 -10.90 -7.85
C TRP A 83 0.72 -10.07 -6.58
N HIS A 84 0.90 -8.74 -6.69
CA HIS A 84 0.92 -7.85 -5.52
C HIS A 84 -0.42 -7.82 -4.78
N LYS A 85 -1.54 -7.85 -5.50
CA LYS A 85 -2.86 -7.95 -4.86
C LYS A 85 -2.89 -9.24 -4.02
N ASN A 86 -2.58 -10.38 -4.61
CA ASN A 86 -2.68 -11.66 -3.93
C ASN A 86 -1.67 -11.83 -2.76
N HIS A 87 -0.45 -11.29 -2.89
CA HIS A 87 0.61 -11.51 -1.90
C HIS A 87 0.75 -10.39 -0.87
N CYS A 88 0.37 -9.16 -1.22
CA CYS A 88 0.62 -7.98 -0.39
C CYS A 88 -0.62 -7.15 -0.05
N SER A 89 -1.81 -7.37 -0.64
CA SER A 89 -2.99 -6.58 -0.24
C SER A 89 -3.50 -6.94 1.14
N ASN A 90 -3.36 -8.20 1.54
CA ASN A 90 -3.86 -8.71 2.81
C ASN A 90 -2.77 -8.72 3.90
N LEU A 91 -1.70 -7.94 3.72
CA LEU A 91 -0.58 -7.90 4.67
C LEU A 91 -1.02 -7.49 6.07
N ASP A 92 -1.85 -6.46 6.19
CA ASP A 92 -2.34 -6.00 7.50
C ASP A 92 -3.26 -7.07 8.16
N GLU A 93 -4.09 -7.76 7.37
CA GLU A 93 -4.94 -8.87 7.85
C GLU A 93 -4.10 -10.09 8.27
N ARG A 94 -3.07 -10.45 7.50
CA ARG A 94 -2.14 -11.53 7.84
C ARG A 94 -1.38 -11.22 9.13
N ILE A 95 -0.87 -9.99 9.26
CA ILE A 95 -0.22 -9.54 10.51
C ILE A 95 -1.17 -9.65 11.70
N LEU A 96 -2.45 -9.27 11.52
CA LEU A 96 -3.45 -9.40 12.58
C LEU A 96 -3.69 -10.87 12.95
N LYS A 97 -3.92 -11.75 11.98
CA LYS A 97 -4.12 -13.19 12.21
C LYS A 97 -2.91 -13.85 12.88
N THR A 98 -1.69 -13.53 12.45
CA THR A 98 -0.47 -14.06 13.08
C THR A 98 -0.34 -13.57 14.52
N LYS A 99 -0.71 -12.31 14.81
CA LYS A 99 -0.75 -11.79 16.19
C LYS A 99 -1.80 -12.49 17.06
N GLU A 100 -3.01 -12.68 16.53
CA GLU A 100 -4.08 -13.39 17.23
C GLU A 100 -3.66 -14.83 17.55
N LYS A 101 -3.02 -15.51 16.60
CA LYS A 101 -2.52 -16.86 16.78
C LYS A 101 -1.40 -16.94 17.82
N LEU A 102 -0.43 -16.03 17.79
CA LEU A 102 0.60 -15.89 18.83
C LEU A 102 -0.02 -15.68 20.22
N ASN A 103 -1.02 -14.81 20.32
CA ASN A 103 -1.71 -14.56 21.59
C ASN A 103 -2.45 -15.80 22.09
N SER A 104 -3.09 -16.57 21.20
CA SER A 104 -3.75 -17.82 21.57
C SER A 104 -2.76 -18.88 22.07
N LEU A 105 -1.56 -18.95 21.48
CA LEU A 105 -0.49 -19.83 21.95
C LEU A 105 0.06 -19.38 23.30
N ASP A 106 0.26 -18.07 23.51
CA ASP A 106 0.71 -17.52 24.79
C ASP A 106 -0.32 -17.76 25.92
N LEU A 107 -1.63 -17.66 25.62
CA LEU A 107 -2.70 -18.00 26.56
C LEU A 107 -2.71 -19.50 26.89
N LYS A 108 -2.57 -20.36 25.87
CA LYS A 108 -2.46 -21.81 26.07
C LYS A 108 -1.28 -22.18 26.98
N CYS A 109 -0.15 -21.47 26.86
CA CYS A 109 1.00 -21.65 27.74
C CYS A 109 0.73 -21.31 29.22
N GLN A 110 -0.26 -20.45 29.50
CA GLN A 110 -0.63 -20.08 30.87
C GLN A 110 -1.62 -21.07 31.49
N GLU A 111 -2.42 -21.75 30.68
CA GLU A 111 -3.53 -22.61 31.12
C GLU A 111 -3.19 -24.11 31.12
N ALA A 112 -2.21 -24.55 30.33
CA ALA A 112 -1.88 -25.96 30.13
C ALA A 112 -0.37 -26.25 30.05
N GLU A 113 0.02 -27.51 30.22
CA GLU A 113 1.37 -27.96 29.92
C GLU A 113 1.67 -27.83 28.42
N ILE A 114 2.84 -27.25 28.12
CA ILE A 114 3.27 -26.91 26.77
C ILE A 114 3.98 -28.12 26.17
N ASN A 115 3.54 -28.56 24.98
CA ASN A 115 4.23 -29.61 24.25
C ASN A 115 5.30 -29.03 23.31
N GLU A 116 6.28 -29.84 22.93
CA GLU A 116 7.34 -29.44 22.00
C GLU A 116 6.80 -28.93 20.65
N SER A 117 5.66 -29.48 20.20
CA SER A 117 4.93 -29.01 19.03
C SER A 117 4.42 -27.57 19.17
N ASP A 118 3.97 -27.17 20.37
CA ASP A 118 3.46 -25.81 20.61
C ASP A 118 4.60 -24.79 20.62
N ILE A 119 5.78 -25.19 21.13
CA ILE A 119 6.99 -24.37 21.11
C ILE A 119 7.45 -24.14 19.67
N GLN A 120 7.46 -25.20 18.86
CA GLN A 120 7.83 -25.12 17.44
C GLN A 120 6.85 -24.24 16.66
N GLU A 121 5.54 -24.43 16.82
CA GLU A 121 4.53 -23.61 16.16
C GLU A 121 4.66 -22.14 16.54
N ARG A 122 4.93 -21.84 17.82
CA ARG A 122 5.16 -20.47 18.28
C ARG A 122 6.39 -19.83 17.64
N ALA A 123 7.49 -20.59 17.50
CA ALA A 123 8.70 -20.10 16.84
C ALA A 123 8.44 -19.77 15.35
N GLU A 124 7.73 -20.64 14.64
CA GLU A 124 7.35 -20.42 13.23
C GLU A 124 6.44 -19.20 13.07
N MET A 125 5.44 -19.05 13.95
CA MET A 125 4.54 -17.90 13.92
C MET A 125 5.27 -16.58 14.26
N MET A 126 6.26 -16.61 15.17
CA MET A 126 7.11 -15.45 15.44
C MET A 126 7.94 -15.07 14.21
N GLU A 127 8.56 -16.06 13.55
CA GLU A 127 9.33 -15.82 12.33
C GLU A 127 8.45 -15.22 11.22
N GLU A 128 7.26 -15.78 10.98
CA GLU A 128 6.31 -15.23 10.01
C GLU A 128 5.89 -13.81 10.40
N PHE A 129 5.61 -13.55 11.69
CA PHE A 129 5.25 -12.23 12.18
C PHE A 129 6.33 -11.18 11.87
N PHE A 130 7.60 -11.48 12.19
CA PHE A 130 8.70 -10.57 11.91
C PHE A 130 8.88 -10.33 10.42
N LYS A 131 8.81 -11.38 9.58
CA LYS A 131 8.86 -11.27 8.12
C LYS A 131 7.76 -10.36 7.57
N LEU A 132 6.51 -10.56 7.99
CA LEU A 132 5.37 -9.76 7.56
C LEU A 132 5.47 -8.31 8.03
N SER A 133 5.90 -8.09 9.27
CA SER A 133 6.10 -6.76 9.85
C SER A 133 7.17 -5.97 9.09
N ASP A 134 8.32 -6.60 8.81
CA ASP A 134 9.41 -5.99 8.04
C ASP A 134 8.96 -5.65 6.62
N LEU A 135 8.20 -6.53 5.96
CA LEU A 135 7.64 -6.27 4.64
C LEU A 135 6.65 -5.10 4.65
N ASN A 136 5.73 -5.06 5.61
CA ASN A 136 4.77 -3.97 5.75
C ASN A 136 5.48 -2.63 6.01
N CYS A 137 6.48 -2.65 6.88
CA CYS A 137 7.36 -1.52 7.13
C CYS A 137 8.05 -1.05 5.84
N SER A 138 8.72 -1.95 5.10
CA SER A 138 9.37 -1.63 3.83
C SER A 138 8.40 -0.97 2.82
N ILE A 139 7.19 -1.52 2.68
CA ILE A 139 6.14 -0.95 1.81
C ILE A 139 5.76 0.47 2.25
N LYS A 140 5.51 0.68 3.55
CA LYS A 140 5.11 1.97 4.10
C LYS A 140 6.20 3.03 3.89
N TRP A 141 7.47 2.69 4.13
CA TRP A 141 8.60 3.59 3.95
C TRP A 141 8.81 3.97 2.48
N LYS A 142 8.68 3.01 1.55
CA LYS A 142 8.78 3.30 0.11
C LYS A 142 7.61 4.15 -0.38
N LYS A 143 6.39 3.93 0.10
CA LYS A 143 5.23 4.80 -0.18
C LYS A 143 5.47 6.23 0.33
N ALA A 144 6.12 6.38 1.48
CA ALA A 144 6.52 7.68 2.03
C ALA A 144 7.75 8.30 1.32
N ARG A 145 8.43 7.57 0.43
CA ARG A 145 9.77 7.85 -0.15
C ARG A 145 10.80 8.26 0.92
N MET A 146 10.92 7.47 1.98
CA MET A 146 11.98 7.62 2.98
C MET A 146 12.97 6.46 2.89
N HIS A 147 14.26 6.75 3.09
CA HIS A 147 15.28 5.71 3.28
C HIS A 147 15.09 5.12 4.67
N ARG A 148 15.23 3.79 4.83
CA ARG A 148 15.33 3.11 6.14
C ARG A 148 16.34 3.90 6.99
N LEU A 149 15.87 4.69 7.95
CA LEU A 149 16.72 5.33 8.96
C LEU A 149 17.15 4.17 9.84
N LYS A 150 18.46 4.05 10.05
CA LYS A 150 19.09 2.91 10.71
C LYS A 150 18.49 2.61 12.10
N GLU A 151 17.83 3.58 12.71
CA GLU A 151 17.22 3.48 14.03
C GLU A 151 15.95 4.33 14.02
N GLY A 152 14.78 3.72 14.22
CA GLY A 152 13.53 4.48 14.24
C GLY A 152 12.32 3.56 14.33
N ASP A 153 11.65 3.63 15.47
CA ASP A 153 10.42 2.93 15.82
C ASP A 153 9.40 2.88 14.67
N ALA A 154 8.68 1.76 14.56
CA ALA A 154 7.71 1.44 13.52
C ALA A 154 6.42 2.27 13.64
N ASN A 155 6.58 3.59 13.76
CA ASN A 155 5.54 4.54 14.13
C ASN A 155 4.62 4.83 12.94
N THR A 156 3.67 3.92 12.70
CA THR A 156 2.70 3.93 11.59
C THR A 156 2.04 5.30 11.40
N ARG A 157 1.70 6.00 12.48
CA ARG A 157 1.07 7.34 12.45
C ARG A 157 1.94 8.39 11.75
N PHE A 158 3.24 8.41 12.03
CA PHE A 158 4.17 9.33 11.36
C PHE A 158 4.21 9.07 9.85
N PHE A 159 4.30 7.80 9.44
CA PHE A 159 4.30 7.44 8.02
C PHE A 159 2.99 7.80 7.31
N HIS A 160 1.84 7.55 7.95
CA HIS A 160 0.54 7.95 7.40
C HIS A 160 0.47 9.46 7.20
N ASN A 161 0.97 10.25 8.15
CA ASN A 161 1.04 11.70 8.02
C ASN A 161 1.97 12.15 6.89
N CYS A 162 3.16 11.57 6.75
CA CYS A 162 4.07 11.87 5.65
C CYS A 162 3.47 11.54 4.28
N VAL A 163 2.84 10.36 4.14
CA VAL A 163 2.17 9.96 2.90
C VAL A 163 1.02 10.90 2.58
N ASN A 164 0.19 11.26 3.57
CA ASN A 164 -0.94 12.16 3.39
C ASN A 164 -0.47 13.58 3.01
N ASN A 165 0.59 14.08 3.64
CA ASN A 165 1.17 15.37 3.30
C ASN A 165 1.65 15.38 1.84
N ARG A 166 2.39 14.34 1.42
CA ARG A 166 2.81 14.21 0.02
C ARG A 166 1.64 14.09 -0.94
N ARG A 167 0.56 13.40 -0.58
CA ARG A 167 -0.66 13.36 -1.42
C ARG A 167 -1.23 14.76 -1.59
N ARG A 168 -1.34 15.54 -0.52
CA ARG A 168 -1.80 16.93 -0.57
C ARG A 168 -0.90 17.79 -1.46
N THR A 169 0.42 17.78 -1.24
CA THR A 169 1.36 18.60 -2.02
C THR A 169 1.43 18.22 -3.51
N ASN A 170 1.28 16.94 -3.86
CA ASN A 170 1.33 16.48 -5.25
C ASN A 170 -0.03 16.48 -5.95
N THR A 171 -1.10 16.89 -5.25
CA THR A 171 -2.40 17.08 -5.90
C THR A 171 -2.35 18.39 -6.67
N ILE A 172 -2.43 18.30 -7.99
CA ILE A 172 -2.61 19.49 -8.84
C ILE A 172 -4.05 19.93 -8.63
N HIS A 173 -4.27 21.20 -8.24
CA HIS A 173 -5.61 21.74 -8.00
C HIS A 173 -6.15 22.49 -9.22
N CYS A 174 -5.26 23.13 -9.98
CA CYS A 174 -5.58 23.89 -11.18
C CYS A 174 -4.38 23.86 -12.14
N ILE A 175 -4.64 24.10 -13.43
CA ILE A 175 -3.60 24.28 -14.44
C ILE A 175 -3.89 25.58 -15.21
N GLU A 176 -2.88 26.42 -15.38
CA GLU A 176 -2.97 27.64 -16.17
C GLU A 176 -2.65 27.36 -17.64
N LYS A 177 -3.58 27.68 -18.54
CA LYS A 177 -3.42 27.54 -19.99
C LYS A 177 -3.83 28.85 -20.65
N LYS A 178 -2.87 29.58 -21.23
CA LYS A 178 -3.09 30.84 -21.97
C LYS A 178 -3.95 31.86 -21.20
N ASP A 179 -3.53 32.21 -19.99
CA ASP A 179 -4.18 33.18 -19.09
C ASP A 179 -5.59 32.78 -18.59
N ALA A 180 -6.00 31.52 -18.79
CA ALA A 180 -7.19 30.94 -18.19
C ALA A 180 -6.80 29.90 -17.13
N LEU A 181 -7.40 30.02 -15.95
CA LEU A 181 -7.20 29.14 -14.81
C LEU A 181 -8.23 28.00 -14.91
N ILE A 182 -7.78 26.83 -15.34
CA ILE A 182 -8.66 25.68 -15.57
C ILE A 182 -8.71 24.87 -14.27
N GLU A 183 -9.86 24.89 -13.62
CA GLU A 183 -10.17 24.10 -12.42
C GLU A 183 -10.94 22.82 -12.78
N ASP A 184 -11.61 22.79 -13.94
CA ASP A 184 -12.47 21.68 -14.33
C ASP A 184 -11.70 20.54 -15.02
N MET A 185 -11.75 19.37 -14.40
CA MET A 185 -10.96 18.20 -14.78
C MET A 185 -11.24 17.65 -16.19
N LYS A 186 -12.42 17.95 -16.76
CA LYS A 186 -12.76 17.54 -18.14
C LYS A 186 -11.96 18.31 -19.18
N GLU A 187 -11.73 19.61 -18.93
CA GLU A 187 -10.97 20.50 -19.83
C GLU A 187 -9.46 20.28 -19.76
N ILE A 188 -8.96 19.70 -18.66
CA ILE A 188 -7.54 19.32 -18.51
C ILE A 188 -7.21 18.02 -19.25
N LYS A 189 -8.20 17.16 -19.51
CA LYS A 189 -8.01 15.85 -20.16
C LYS A 189 -8.04 15.91 -21.69
N GLU A 190 -8.49 17.02 -22.30
CA GLU A 190 -8.43 17.32 -23.74
C GLU A 190 -7.13 18.05 -24.15
#